data_AF-A0A833SI46-F1
#
_entry.id   AF-A0A833SI46-F1
#
_cell.length_a   1.000
_cell.length_b   1.000
_cell.length_c   1.000
_cell.angle_alpha   90.00
_cell.angle_beta   90.00
_cell.angle_gamma   90.00
#
_symmetry.space_group_name_H-M   'P 1'
#
loop_
_entity.id
_entity.type
_entity.pdbx_description
1 polymer ?
#
loop_
_entity_poly.entity_id
_entity_poly.type
_entity_poly.pdbx_seq_one_letter_code
_entity_poly.pdbx_strand_id
1 'polypeptide(L)'
;MADQEQTQEKPGCWQKKKAYEQCFDKWYTEVFLQQKAHGKVGCQKEYEAYTRCYLGELDKNKSLMDGIKSVMKPETRERFEAQEVKRKSNE
;
A
#
# COMPACT_ATOMS: atom_id res chain seq x y z
N MET A 1 -24.39 11.09 5.90
CA MET A 1 -24.09 11.41 4.49
C MET A 1 -22.67 10.95 4.23
N ALA A 2 -22.49 10.00 3.31
CA ALA A 2 -21.17 9.49 2.92
C ALA A 2 -20.56 10.46 1.92
N ASP A 3 -19.43 11.04 2.29
CA ASP A 3 -18.68 11.97 1.45
C ASP A 3 -18.14 11.22 0.23
N GLN A 4 -18.78 11.48 -0.91
CA GLN A 4 -18.47 10.92 -2.21
C GLN A 4 -17.54 11.89 -2.93
N GLU A 5 -16.27 11.94 -2.54
CA GLU A 5 -15.25 12.54 -3.40
C GLU A 5 -14.94 11.59 -4.57
N GLN A 6 -15.76 11.69 -5.61
CA GLN A 6 -15.44 11.20 -6.94
C GLN A 6 -14.45 12.19 -7.58
N THR A 7 -13.15 11.88 -7.50
CA THR A 7 -12.16 12.50 -8.41
C THR A 7 -11.94 11.55 -9.59
N GLN A 8 -12.41 11.98 -10.76
CA GLN A 8 -12.32 11.25 -12.02
C GLN A 8 -10.90 11.43 -12.67
N GLU A 9 -10.33 10.32 -13.16
CA GLU A 9 -9.39 10.21 -14.29
C GLU A 9 -7.90 10.63 -14.19
N LYS A 10 -7.11 9.76 -13.55
CA LYS A 10 -6.00 9.01 -14.18
C LYS A 10 -6.28 7.52 -13.92
N PRO A 11 -5.60 6.52 -14.53
CA PRO A 11 -5.60 5.17 -13.97
C PRO A 11 -4.88 5.22 -12.62
N GLY A 12 -5.57 5.76 -11.63
CA GLY A 12 -5.01 6.19 -10.36
C GLY A 12 -4.65 4.98 -9.54
N CYS A 13 -3.92 5.21 -8.46
CA CYS A 13 -3.58 4.17 -7.50
C CYS A 13 -4.83 3.41 -7.01
N TRP A 14 -6.03 4.01 -7.10
CA TRP A 14 -7.34 3.40 -6.89
C TRP A 14 -7.67 2.18 -7.77
N GLN A 15 -7.31 2.18 -9.06
CA GLN A 15 -7.54 1.00 -9.90
C GLN A 15 -6.61 -0.16 -9.50
N LYS A 16 -5.35 0.17 -9.18
CA LYS A 16 -4.37 -0.81 -8.65
C LYS A 16 -4.78 -1.31 -7.27
N LYS A 17 -5.34 -0.43 -6.43
CA LYS A 17 -5.92 -0.76 -5.13
C LYS A 17 -7.04 -1.77 -5.30
N LYS A 18 -8.00 -1.50 -6.18
CA LYS A 18 -9.13 -2.40 -6.46
C LYS A 18 -8.64 -3.78 -6.93
N ALA A 19 -7.65 -3.84 -7.82
CA ALA A 19 -7.07 -5.10 -8.27
C ALA A 19 -6.38 -5.86 -7.12
N TYR A 20 -5.63 -5.17 -6.27
CA TYR A 20 -5.01 -5.75 -5.08
C TYR A 20 -6.06 -6.25 -4.08
N GLU A 21 -7.07 -5.45 -3.75
CA GLU A 21 -8.15 -5.81 -2.81
C GLU A 21 -8.92 -7.04 -3.30
N GLN A 22 -9.30 -7.09 -4.58
CA GLN A 22 -9.98 -8.26 -5.15
C GLN A 22 -9.14 -9.54 -5.07
N CYS A 23 -7.83 -9.43 -5.28
CA CYS A 23 -6.92 -10.56 -5.16
C CYS A 23 -6.75 -10.95 -3.67
N PHE A 24 -6.58 -9.95 -2.80
CA PHE A 24 -6.39 -10.13 -1.37
C PHE A 24 -7.60 -10.77 -0.72
N ASP A 25 -8.83 -10.35 -1.05
CA ASP A 25 -10.05 -10.92 -0.47
C ASP A 25 -10.22 -12.41 -0.80
N LYS A 26 -9.92 -12.78 -2.05
CA LYS A 26 -9.92 -14.19 -2.47
C LYS A 26 -8.86 -14.98 -1.73
N TRP A 27 -7.62 -14.48 -1.71
CA TRP A 27 -6.52 -15.13 -1.00
C TRP A 27 -6.79 -15.22 0.50
N TYR A 28 -7.36 -14.18 1.11
CA TYR A 28 -7.69 -14.14 2.52
C TYR A 28 -8.73 -15.21 2.86
N THR A 29 -9.79 -15.30 2.07
CA THR A 29 -10.88 -16.25 2.30
C THR A 29 -10.49 -17.69 2.00
N GLU A 30 -9.78 -17.94 0.89
CA GLU A 30 -9.47 -19.29 0.42
C GLU A 30 -8.17 -19.86 1.01
N VAL A 31 -7.23 -19.00 1.39
CA VAL A 31 -5.87 -19.42 1.77
C VAL A 31 -5.57 -19.04 3.21
N PHE A 32 -5.74 -17.78 3.59
CA PHE A 32 -5.38 -17.31 4.94
C PHE A 32 -6.30 -17.89 6.02
N LEU A 33 -7.62 -17.73 5.86
CA LEU A 33 -8.61 -18.27 6.82
C LEU A 33 -8.59 -19.81 6.87
N GLN A 34 -8.27 -20.46 5.75
CA GLN A 34 -8.14 -21.91 5.69
C GLN A 34 -6.79 -22.43 6.22
N GLN A 35 -5.93 -21.56 6.77
CA GLN A 35 -4.58 -21.88 7.26
C GLN A 35 -3.65 -22.51 6.21
N LYS A 36 -3.95 -22.32 4.91
CA LYS A 36 -3.19 -22.82 3.77
C LYS A 36 -2.11 -21.84 3.29
N ALA A 37 -1.98 -20.69 3.95
CA ALA A 37 -1.00 -19.66 3.57
C ALA A 37 0.44 -20.14 3.74
N HIS A 38 0.74 -20.99 4.72
CA HIS A 38 2.09 -21.51 5.02
C HIS A 38 3.18 -20.41 4.97
N GLY A 39 2.86 -19.20 5.46
CA GLY A 39 3.77 -18.04 5.46
C GLY A 39 3.98 -17.35 4.11
N LYS A 40 3.30 -17.77 3.04
CA LYS A 40 3.31 -17.07 1.73
C LYS A 40 2.24 -16.01 1.71
N VAL A 41 2.61 -14.80 1.30
CA VAL A 41 1.68 -13.68 1.12
C VAL A 41 1.11 -13.73 -0.30
N GLY A 42 -0.22 -13.61 -0.44
CA GLY A 42 -0.88 -13.52 -1.73
C GLY A 42 -0.72 -12.14 -2.37
N CYS A 43 -0.86 -12.09 -3.70
CA CYS A 43 -1.07 -10.84 -4.44
C CYS A 43 0.07 -9.82 -4.30
N GLN A 44 1.31 -10.32 -4.15
CA GLN A 44 2.48 -9.49 -3.90
C GLN A 44 2.75 -8.51 -5.06
N LYS A 45 2.50 -8.92 -6.31
CA LYS A 45 2.72 -8.04 -7.49
C LYS A 45 1.74 -6.87 -7.51
N GLU A 46 0.47 -7.15 -7.25
CA GLU A 46 -0.61 -6.17 -7.17
C GLU A 46 -0.39 -5.23 -5.99
N TYR A 47 0.06 -5.78 -4.84
CA TYR A 47 0.44 -5.00 -3.67
C TYR A 47 1.59 -4.05 -3.96
N GLU A 48 2.67 -4.52 -4.58
CA GLU A 48 3.84 -3.70 -4.94
C GLU A 48 3.44 -2.59 -5.92
N ALA A 49 2.63 -2.92 -6.93
CA ALA A 49 2.16 -1.95 -7.92
C ALA A 49 1.26 -0.86 -7.31
N TYR A 50 0.36 -1.25 -6.40
CA TYR A 50 -0.47 -0.31 -5.64
C TYR A 50 0.36 0.55 -4.70
N THR A 51 1.20 -0.07 -3.88
CA THR A 51 1.98 0.60 -2.83
C THR A 51 2.98 1.59 -3.44
N ARG A 52 3.63 1.23 -4.55
CA ARG A 52 4.52 2.16 -5.27
C ARG A 52 3.77 3.40 -5.76
N CYS A 53 2.58 3.21 -6.32
CA CYS A 53 1.74 4.32 -6.76
C CYS A 53 1.30 5.19 -5.58
N TYR A 54 0.76 4.56 -4.54
CA TYR A 54 0.23 5.25 -3.35
C TYR A 54 1.30 6.05 -2.62
N LEU A 55 2.49 5.47 -2.43
CA LEU A 55 3.60 6.16 -1.79
C LEU A 55 4.16 7.30 -2.65
N GLY A 56 4.20 7.13 -3.98
CA GLY A 56 4.58 8.22 -4.89
C GLY A 56 3.62 9.41 -4.85
N GLU A 57 2.32 9.18 -4.64
CA GLU A 57 1.36 10.26 -4.41
C GLU A 57 1.54 10.90 -3.03
N LEU A 58 1.77 10.10 -1.98
CA LEU A 58 2.01 10.62 -0.63
C LEU A 58 3.30 11.44 -0.54
N ASP A 59 4.37 11.08 -1.27
CA ASP A 59 5.64 11.80 -1.29
C ASP A 59 5.51 13.25 -1.81
N LYS A 60 4.44 13.55 -2.57
CA LYS A 60 4.13 14.92 -3.01
C LYS A 60 3.72 15.83 -1.87
N ASN A 61 3.24 15.27 -0.76
CA ASN A 61 2.83 16.02 0.44
C ASN A 61 3.71 15.65 1.63
N LYS A 62 4.83 16.36 1.78
CA LYS A 62 5.80 16.16 2.86
C LYS A 62 5.18 16.32 4.25
N SER A 63 4.32 17.33 4.45
CA SER A 63 3.68 17.57 5.75
C SER A 63 2.80 16.39 6.18
N LEU A 64 2.04 15.82 5.23
CA LEU A 64 1.25 14.62 5.49
C LEU A 64 2.14 13.42 5.81
N MET A 65 3.21 13.20 5.04
CA MET A 65 4.15 12.10 5.30
C MET A 65 4.83 12.21 6.66
N ASP A 66 5.25 13.41 7.06
CA ASP A 66 5.85 13.66 8.38
C ASP A 66 4.86 13.40 9.51
N GLY A 67 3.59 13.79 9.32
CA GLY A 67 2.50 13.48 10.24
C GLY A 67 2.29 11.96 10.40
N ILE A 68 2.28 11.22 9.29
CA ILE A 68 2.18 9.74 9.34
C ILE A 68 3.39 9.14 10.06
N LYS A 69 4.62 9.57 9.73
CA LYS A 69 5.84 9.10 10.40
C LYS A 69 5.86 9.39 11.89
N SER A 70 5.27 10.50 12.33
CA SER A 70 5.19 10.87 13.75
C SER A 70 4.31 9.94 14.58
N VAL A 71 3.32 9.29 13.97
CA VAL A 71 2.41 8.35 14.67
C VAL A 71 2.83 6.88 14.50
N MET A 72 3.83 6.59 13.66
CA MET A 72 4.39 5.26 13.54
C MET A 72 5.16 4.87 14.80
N LYS A 73 5.11 3.58 15.16
CA LYS A 73 6.00 3.02 16.18
C LYS A 73 7.46 3.17 15.71
N PRO A 74 8.44 3.42 16.63
CA PRO A 74 9.83 3.67 16.26
C PRO A 74 10.42 2.62 15.30
N GLU A 75 10.28 1.34 15.63
CA GLU A 75 10.78 0.24 14.80
C GLU A 75 10.12 0.19 13.41
N THR A 76 8.87 0.62 13.30
CA THR A 76 8.14 0.67 12.02
C THR A 76 8.62 1.85 11.19
N ARG A 77 8.86 3.00 11.84
CA ARG A 77 9.38 4.20 11.19
C ARG A 77 10.77 3.94 10.62
N GLU A 78 11.67 3.34 11.39
CA GLU A 78 13.03 3.00 10.92
C GLU A 78 13.00 2.07 9.69
N ARG A 79 12.14 1.04 9.71
CA ARG A 79 11.95 0.15 8.55
C ARG A 79 11.38 0.88 7.36
N PHE A 80 10.42 1.79 7.57
CA PHE A 80 9.81 2.57 6.52
C PHE A 80 10.83 3.51 5.85
N GLU A 81 11.63 4.22 6.64
CA GLU A 81 12.70 5.10 6.17
C GLU A 81 13.78 4.30 5.40
N ALA A 82 14.18 3.14 5.91
CA ALA A 82 15.10 2.25 5.21
C ALA A 82 14.54 1.78 3.85
N GLN A 83 13.23 1.54 3.76
CA GLN A 83 12.56 1.22 2.49
C GLN A 83 12.46 2.44 1.57
N GLU A 84 12.23 3.65 2.10
CA GLU A 84 12.24 4.89 1.31
C GLU A 84 13.59 5.10 0.63
N VAL A 85 14.69 4.94 1.37
CA VAL A 85 16.05 5.08 0.81
C VAL A 85 16.29 4.06 -0.31
N LYS A 86 15.89 2.80 -0.09
CA LYS A 86 16.00 1.75 -1.13
C LYS A 86 15.16 2.06 -2.37
N ARG A 87 13.95 2.60 -2.21
CA ARG A 87 13.09 2.97 -3.35
C ARG A 87 13.74 4.09 -4.17
N LYS A 88 14.24 5.13 -3.52
CA LYS A 88 14.90 6.28 -4.16
C LYS A 88 16.24 5.94 -4.82
N SER A 89 16.90 4.86 -4.38
CA SER A 89 18.16 4.39 -4.97
C SER A 89 17.96 3.47 -6.18
N ASN A 90 16.76 2.94 -6.39
CA ASN A 90 16.41 2.04 -7.50
C ASN A 90 15.59 2.74 -8.60
N GLU A 91 15.52 4.07 -8.53
CA GLU A 91 14.83 4.97 -9.45
C GLU A 91 15.86 5.72 -10.31
#